data_AF-A0A838WD44-F1
#
_entry.id   AF-A0A838WD44-F1
#
_cell.length_a   1.000
_cell.length_b   1.000
_cell.length_c   1.000
_cell.angle_alpha   90.00
_cell.angle_beta   90.00
_cell.angle_gamma   90.00
#
_symmetry.space_group_name_H-M   'P 1'
#
loop_
_entity.id
_entity.type
_entity.pdbx_description
1 polymer ?
#
loop_
_entity_poly.entity_id
_entity_poly.type
_entity_poly.pdbx_seq_one_letter_code
_entity_poly.pdbx_strand_id
1 'polypeptide(L)'
;MEPTEALRSVETILRLSIAQILSHWKEALYNEALEKIEEKRTEEGKRRDGAVVSDDLLDYLEFHQLTSIINKRWEQFAEVFQDKGRTRVYFDFLEDVRNSIAHSRDLLPFERDLLSGISGQLRNQVTIYRSNVTDSARYYPQIESVTDSFGWRMPKGAAHQKISGPDQFRVGTRLEVGQTVQFDCRGWDARDRTLYWRLFRMPTYRATTQKRLMSSAEGTEALLTWQVTDEDVGEYGHVYIEIISAGKFHLHKDYDDHLLFTYAVNPPLD
;
A
#
# COMPACT_ATOMS: atom_id res chain seq x y z
N MET A 1 -16.39 8.41 -5.90
CA MET A 1 -15.12 8.32 -5.15
C MET A 1 -15.04 9.53 -4.24
N GLU A 2 -14.77 9.33 -2.96
CA GLU A 2 -14.65 10.46 -2.03
C GLU A 2 -13.41 11.31 -2.36
N PRO A 3 -13.42 12.65 -2.22
CA PRO A 3 -12.29 13.49 -2.63
C PRO A 3 -10.97 13.15 -1.94
N THR A 4 -11.02 12.82 -0.64
CA THR A 4 -9.84 12.41 0.12
C THR A 4 -9.28 11.07 -0.37
N GLU A 5 -10.15 10.15 -0.75
CA GLU A 5 -9.78 8.85 -1.35
C GLU A 5 -9.11 9.06 -2.70
N ALA A 6 -9.67 9.95 -3.54
CA ALA A 6 -9.11 10.31 -4.84
C ALA A 6 -7.67 10.85 -4.72
N LEU A 7 -7.46 11.84 -3.83
CA LEU A 7 -6.13 12.41 -3.59
C LEU A 7 -5.13 11.38 -3.05
N ARG A 8 -5.53 10.59 -2.04
CA ARG A 8 -4.69 9.52 -1.48
C ARG A 8 -4.29 8.50 -2.53
N SER A 9 -5.22 8.15 -3.42
CA SER A 9 -4.94 7.24 -4.52
C SER A 9 -3.92 7.85 -5.49
N VAL A 10 -4.07 9.13 -5.87
CA VAL A 10 -3.09 9.80 -6.74
C VAL A 10 -1.71 9.83 -6.08
N GLU A 11 -1.61 10.26 -4.82
CA GLU A 11 -0.34 10.26 -4.11
C GLU A 11 0.30 8.86 -4.05
N THR A 12 -0.51 7.83 -3.84
CA THR A 12 -0.06 6.44 -3.83
C THR A 12 0.56 6.10 -5.19
N ILE A 13 -0.16 6.28 -6.30
CA ILE A 13 0.37 5.93 -7.63
C ILE A 13 1.63 6.75 -7.98
N LEU A 14 1.75 8.01 -7.56
CA LEU A 14 2.95 8.81 -7.80
C LEU A 14 4.15 8.23 -7.04
N ARG A 15 3.98 7.88 -5.75
CA ARG A 15 5.01 7.17 -4.97
C ARG A 15 5.39 5.85 -5.62
N LEU A 16 4.41 5.08 -6.11
CA LEU A 16 4.67 3.81 -6.80
C LEU A 16 5.48 4.02 -8.09
N SER A 17 5.10 5.00 -8.92
CA SER A 17 5.82 5.32 -10.14
C SER A 17 7.26 5.75 -9.85
N ILE A 18 7.47 6.58 -8.84
CA ILE A 18 8.82 7.02 -8.43
C ILE A 18 9.64 5.83 -7.95
N ALA A 19 9.12 4.99 -7.06
CA ALA A 19 9.82 3.81 -6.55
C ALA A 19 10.21 2.83 -7.65
N GLN A 20 9.36 2.69 -8.68
CA GLN A 20 9.58 1.75 -9.78
C GLN A 20 10.57 2.27 -10.82
N ILE A 21 10.52 3.57 -11.15
CA ILE A 21 11.31 4.16 -12.24
C ILE A 21 12.67 4.65 -11.73
N LEU A 22 12.73 5.15 -10.49
CA LEU A 22 13.93 5.75 -9.91
C LEU A 22 14.47 4.90 -8.76
N SER A 23 15.48 4.08 -9.05
CA SER A 23 16.23 3.31 -8.04
C SER A 23 16.96 4.21 -7.02
N HIS A 24 17.36 5.42 -7.43
CA HIS A 24 18.02 6.41 -6.56
C HIS A 24 17.24 7.73 -6.51
N TRP A 25 15.92 7.67 -6.30
CA TRP A 25 15.05 8.85 -6.28
C TRP A 25 15.50 9.94 -5.30
N LYS A 26 16.20 9.57 -4.22
CA LYS A 26 16.75 10.52 -3.22
C LYS A 26 17.70 11.53 -3.85
N GLU A 27 18.43 11.17 -4.91
CA GLU A 27 19.32 12.07 -5.66
C GLU A 27 18.57 13.14 -6.47
N ALA A 28 17.26 12.97 -6.66
CA ALA A 28 16.41 13.99 -7.28
C ALA A 28 16.01 15.11 -6.29
N LEU A 29 16.26 14.91 -4.99
CA LEU A 29 16.05 15.90 -3.94
C LEU A 29 17.35 16.65 -3.63
N TYR A 30 17.21 17.90 -3.19
CA TYR A 30 18.31 18.62 -2.56
C TYR A 30 18.58 18.03 -1.16
N ASN A 31 19.84 18.03 -0.73
CA ASN A 31 20.24 17.45 0.56
C ASN A 31 19.42 18.00 1.74
N GLU A 32 19.16 19.31 1.78
CA GLU A 32 18.34 19.95 2.83
C GLU A 32 16.89 19.42 2.85
N ALA A 33 16.34 19.04 1.69
CA ALA A 33 15.01 18.44 1.63
C ALA A 33 15.01 17.01 2.19
N LEU A 34 16.07 16.25 1.96
CA LEU A 34 16.23 14.90 2.52
C LEU A 34 16.38 14.94 4.04
N GLU A 35 17.16 15.87 4.57
CA GLU A 35 17.32 16.10 6.01
C GLU A 35 15.98 16.41 6.67
N LYS A 36 15.18 17.32 6.10
CA LYS A 36 13.83 17.63 6.61
C LYS A 36 12.89 16.42 6.60
N ILE A 37 13.04 15.50 5.64
CA ILE A 37 12.22 14.28 5.57
C ILE A 37 12.65 13.29 6.66
N GLU A 38 13.96 13.11 6.87
CA GLU A 38 14.53 12.31 7.97
C GLU A 38 14.11 12.88 9.34
N GLU A 39 14.12 14.21 9.50
CA GLU A 39 13.63 14.90 10.69
C GLU A 39 12.15 14.59 10.93
N LYS A 40 11.29 14.74 9.91
CA LYS A 40 9.86 14.40 10.01
C LYS A 40 9.63 12.94 10.44
N ARG A 41 10.36 11.99 9.84
CA ARG A 41 10.32 10.57 10.23
C ARG A 41 10.69 10.40 11.71
N THR A 42 11.78 11.04 12.13
CA THR A 42 12.28 10.95 13.51
C THR A 42 11.31 11.58 14.51
N GLU A 43 10.75 12.74 14.18
CA GLU A 43 9.75 13.43 15.01
C GLU A 43 8.44 12.65 15.10
N GLU A 44 8.00 12.05 14.01
CA GLU A 44 6.79 11.22 14.01
C GLU A 44 6.98 9.98 14.89
N GLY A 45 8.15 9.34 14.84
CA GLY A 45 8.52 8.26 15.76
C GLY A 45 8.53 8.66 17.24
N LYS A 46 8.90 9.92 17.55
CA LYS A 46 8.83 10.45 18.91
C LYS A 46 7.40 10.79 19.35
N ARG A 47 6.56 11.26 18.42
CA ARG A 47 5.21 11.75 18.72
C ARG A 47 4.16 10.64 18.79
N ARG A 48 4.30 9.62 17.95
CA ARG A 48 3.36 8.49 17.89
C ARG A 48 3.77 7.41 18.90
N ASP A 49 3.40 7.62 20.16
CA ASP A 49 3.55 6.60 21.19
C ASP A 49 2.71 5.36 20.84
N GLY A 50 3.31 4.17 20.94
CA GLY A 50 2.66 2.90 20.67
C GLY A 50 2.39 2.53 19.20
N ALA A 51 2.86 3.32 18.22
CA ALA A 51 2.70 2.99 16.79
C ALA A 51 4.05 2.89 16.06
N VAL A 52 4.17 1.90 15.18
CA VAL A 52 5.28 1.76 14.25
C VAL A 52 5.13 2.79 13.13
N VAL A 53 6.23 3.46 12.83
CA VAL A 53 6.28 4.47 11.77
C VAL A 53 7.01 3.87 10.57
N SER A 54 6.65 4.29 9.36
CA SER A 54 7.23 3.76 8.13
C SER A 54 8.74 4.00 8.06
N ASP A 55 9.49 3.00 7.60
CA ASP A 55 10.93 3.15 7.32
C ASP A 55 11.20 3.70 5.91
N ASP A 56 10.20 3.71 5.03
CA ASP A 56 10.34 4.22 3.67
C ASP A 56 10.20 5.76 3.63
N LEU A 57 11.29 6.46 3.30
CA LEU A 57 11.29 7.92 3.17
C LEU A 57 10.31 8.44 2.09
N LEU A 58 9.90 7.62 1.12
CA LEU A 58 8.87 8.01 0.15
C LEU A 58 7.52 8.31 0.81
N ASP A 59 7.19 7.62 1.91
CA ASP A 59 5.92 7.80 2.62
C ASP A 59 5.81 9.20 3.27
N TYR A 60 6.95 9.86 3.50
CA TYR A 60 7.04 11.18 4.11
C TYR A 60 7.14 12.33 3.09
N LEU A 61 7.18 12.01 1.79
CA LEU A 61 7.13 13.03 0.75
C LEU A 61 5.75 13.66 0.68
N GLU A 62 5.72 14.98 0.60
CA GLU A 62 4.51 15.73 0.31
C GLU A 62 4.20 15.74 -1.18
N PHE A 63 2.93 15.99 -1.53
CA PHE A 63 2.46 16.01 -2.92
C PHE A 63 3.34 16.87 -3.84
N HIS A 64 3.67 18.10 -3.43
CA HIS A 64 4.52 19.00 -4.19
C HIS A 64 5.94 18.44 -4.45
N GLN A 65 6.46 17.63 -3.53
CA GLN A 65 7.77 16.98 -3.69
C GLN A 65 7.69 15.85 -4.71
N LEU A 66 6.61 15.04 -4.65
CA LEU A 66 6.35 13.97 -5.62
C LEU A 66 6.23 14.54 -7.04
N THR A 67 5.42 15.59 -7.23
CA THR A 67 5.23 16.22 -8.55
C THR A 67 6.52 16.91 -9.02
N SER A 68 7.30 17.51 -8.12
CA SER A 68 8.60 18.11 -8.44
C SER A 68 9.62 17.08 -8.93
N ILE A 69 9.72 15.92 -8.27
CA ILE A 69 10.59 14.80 -8.71
C ILE A 69 10.22 14.39 -10.14
N ILE A 70 8.94 14.16 -10.40
CA ILE A 70 8.44 13.73 -11.71
C ILE A 70 8.73 14.80 -12.78
N ASN A 71 8.45 16.07 -12.49
CA ASN A 71 8.68 17.17 -13.42
C ASN A 71 10.16 17.39 -13.76
N LYS A 72 11.06 17.26 -12.77
CA LYS A 72 12.51 17.40 -12.96
C LYS A 72 13.14 16.24 -13.74
N ARG A 73 12.52 15.06 -13.71
CA ARG A 73 12.98 13.85 -14.38
C ARG A 73 12.00 13.40 -15.48
N TRP A 74 11.29 14.36 -16.07
CA TRP A 74 10.16 14.10 -16.97
C TRP A 74 10.44 13.04 -18.03
N GLU A 75 11.61 13.06 -18.67
CA GLU A 75 11.97 12.10 -19.72
C GLU A 75 11.82 10.63 -19.28
N GLN A 76 12.08 10.32 -18.01
CA GLN A 76 11.94 8.95 -17.47
C GLN A 76 10.48 8.58 -17.17
N PHE A 77 9.62 9.58 -16.97
CA PHE A 77 8.20 9.41 -16.67
C PHE A 77 7.30 9.68 -17.90
N ALA A 78 7.88 10.10 -19.02
CA ALA A 78 7.14 10.46 -20.22
C ALA A 78 6.34 9.28 -20.78
N GLU A 79 6.87 8.05 -20.67
CA GLU A 79 6.15 6.83 -21.07
C GLU A 79 4.92 6.55 -20.19
N VAL A 80 4.93 7.02 -18.94
CA VAL A 80 3.81 6.86 -18.01
C VAL A 80 2.74 7.92 -18.27
N PHE A 81 3.11 9.20 -18.13
CA PHE A 81 2.16 10.30 -18.08
C PHE A 81 1.88 10.94 -19.45
N GLN A 82 2.68 10.59 -20.45
CA GLN A 82 2.54 10.93 -21.88
C GLN A 82 2.71 12.43 -22.16
N ASP A 83 1.71 13.24 -21.79
CA ASP A 83 1.66 14.67 -22.11
C ASP A 83 2.09 15.50 -20.90
N LYS A 84 3.22 16.22 -21.03
CA LYS A 84 3.77 17.05 -19.96
C LYS A 84 2.88 18.22 -19.59
N GLY A 85 2.33 18.92 -20.58
CA GLY A 85 1.53 20.12 -20.37
C GLY A 85 0.25 19.78 -19.61
N ARG A 86 -0.46 18.75 -20.08
CA ARG A 86 -1.67 18.24 -19.44
C ARG A 86 -1.41 17.71 -18.03
N THR A 87 -0.34 16.92 -17.86
CA THR A 87 0.00 16.36 -16.54
C THR A 87 0.34 17.45 -15.53
N ARG A 88 1.03 18.52 -15.96
CA ARG A 88 1.30 19.67 -15.11
C ARG A 88 0.01 20.37 -14.67
N VAL A 89 -0.92 20.63 -15.59
CA VAL A 89 -2.23 21.21 -15.26
C VAL A 89 -2.99 20.34 -14.26
N TYR A 90 -2.92 19.02 -14.40
CA TYR A 90 -3.52 18.09 -13.44
C TYR A 90 -2.87 18.17 -12.06
N PHE A 91 -1.54 18.22 -11.99
CA PHE A 91 -0.83 18.38 -10.72
C PHE A 91 -1.16 19.70 -10.04
N ASP A 92 -1.20 20.81 -10.79
CA ASP A 92 -1.56 22.13 -10.25
C ASP A 92 -3.00 22.10 -9.67
N PHE A 93 -3.96 21.52 -10.41
CA PHE A 93 -5.34 21.37 -9.92
C PHE A 93 -5.44 20.48 -8.67
N LEU A 94 -4.73 19.36 -8.64
CA LEU A 94 -4.72 18.45 -7.48
C LEU A 94 -4.13 19.12 -6.23
N GLU A 95 -3.14 19.99 -6.40
CA GLU A 95 -2.54 20.76 -5.32
C GLU A 95 -3.53 21.79 -4.75
N ASP A 96 -4.26 22.51 -5.61
CA ASP A 96 -5.32 23.45 -5.20
C ASP A 96 -6.46 22.75 -4.43
N VAL A 97 -6.89 21.59 -4.93
CA VAL A 97 -7.91 20.77 -4.28
C VAL A 97 -7.42 20.24 -2.92
N ARG A 98 -6.17 19.76 -2.84
CA ARG A 98 -5.55 19.31 -1.59
C ARG A 98 -5.51 20.44 -0.56
N ASN A 99 -5.13 21.64 -0.97
CA ASN A 99 -5.11 22.81 -0.10
C ASN A 99 -6.51 23.16 0.40
N SER A 100 -7.53 23.09 -0.47
CA SER A 100 -8.92 23.33 -0.08
C SER A 100 -9.41 22.32 0.97
N ILE A 101 -9.13 21.03 0.77
CA ILE A 101 -9.47 19.96 1.73
C ILE A 101 -8.71 20.12 3.05
N ALA A 102 -7.42 20.44 3.00
CA ALA A 102 -6.61 20.67 4.21
C ALA A 102 -7.15 21.83 5.06
N HIS A 103 -7.78 22.83 4.42
CA HIS A 103 -8.47 23.93 5.08
C HIS A 103 -9.95 23.66 5.35
N SER A 104 -10.40 22.41 5.24
CA SER A 104 -11.80 21.99 5.46
C SER A 104 -12.81 22.80 4.64
N ARG A 105 -12.43 23.19 3.42
CA ARG A 105 -13.32 23.84 2.45
C ARG A 105 -13.99 22.79 1.58
N ASP A 106 -15.28 22.93 1.37
CA ASP A 106 -16.04 22.04 0.50
C ASP A 106 -15.67 22.26 -0.97
N LEU A 107 -15.41 21.16 -1.67
CA LEU A 107 -15.31 21.17 -3.13
C LEU A 107 -16.70 21.27 -3.75
N LEU A 108 -16.81 22.12 -4.77
CA LEU A 108 -17.99 22.23 -5.60
C LEU A 108 -18.19 20.93 -6.41
N PRO A 109 -19.44 20.60 -6.82
CA PRO A 109 -19.71 19.35 -7.54
C PRO A 109 -18.82 19.12 -8.76
N PHE A 110 -18.61 20.16 -9.59
CA PHE A 110 -17.77 20.04 -10.78
C PHE A 110 -16.28 19.83 -10.46
N GLU A 111 -15.79 20.34 -9.33
CA GLU A 111 -14.41 20.11 -8.88
C GLU A 111 -14.23 18.67 -8.43
N ARG A 112 -15.25 18.07 -7.81
CA ARG A 112 -15.26 16.66 -7.42
C ARG A 112 -15.27 15.76 -8.65
N ASP A 113 -16.10 16.07 -9.64
CA ASP A 113 -16.15 15.31 -10.90
C ASP A 113 -14.82 15.40 -11.66
N LEU A 114 -14.24 16.60 -11.73
CA LEU A 114 -12.92 16.81 -12.36
C LEU A 114 -11.81 16.08 -11.60
N LEU A 115 -11.78 16.16 -10.27
CA LEU A 115 -10.85 15.41 -9.43
C LEU A 115 -10.96 13.91 -9.67
N SER A 116 -12.17 13.38 -9.72
CA SER A 116 -12.41 11.95 -9.99
C SER A 116 -11.90 11.57 -11.37
N GLY A 117 -12.17 12.39 -12.40
CA GLY A 117 -11.70 12.17 -13.77
C GLY A 117 -10.17 12.19 -13.89
N ILE A 118 -9.52 13.21 -13.31
CA ILE A 118 -8.05 13.33 -13.28
C ILE A 118 -7.42 12.15 -12.55
N SER A 119 -7.93 11.83 -11.36
CA SER A 119 -7.41 10.73 -10.54
C SER A 119 -7.54 9.39 -11.25
N GLY A 120 -8.70 9.13 -11.87
CA GLY A 120 -8.93 7.95 -12.68
C GLY A 120 -7.99 7.87 -13.89
N GLN A 121 -7.78 8.98 -14.59
CA GLN A 121 -6.87 9.02 -15.74
C GLN A 121 -5.41 8.79 -15.34
N LEU A 122 -4.90 9.47 -14.31
CA LEU A 122 -3.52 9.27 -13.85
C LEU A 122 -3.31 7.84 -13.36
N ARG A 123 -4.28 7.30 -12.62
CA ARG A 123 -4.27 5.89 -12.19
C ARG A 123 -4.21 4.96 -13.39
N ASN A 124 -5.04 5.18 -14.40
CA ASN A 124 -5.06 4.36 -15.62
C ASN A 124 -3.75 4.47 -16.42
N GLN A 125 -3.13 5.64 -16.48
CA GLN A 125 -1.83 5.82 -17.14
C GLN A 125 -0.72 5.00 -16.46
N VAL A 126 -0.62 5.09 -15.13
CA VAL A 126 0.31 4.26 -14.34
C VAL A 126 -0.01 2.77 -14.50
N THR A 127 -1.29 2.43 -14.54
CA THR A 127 -1.81 1.06 -14.77
C THR A 127 -1.33 0.49 -16.10
N ILE A 128 -1.52 1.22 -17.20
CA ILE A 128 -1.09 0.81 -18.55
C ILE A 128 0.43 0.65 -18.60
N TYR A 129 1.18 1.59 -18.01
CA TYR A 129 2.63 1.50 -17.94
C TYR A 129 3.09 0.25 -17.18
N ARG A 130 2.55 0.00 -15.98
CA ARG A 130 2.92 -1.16 -15.14
C ARG A 130 2.54 -2.49 -15.78
N SER A 131 1.37 -2.53 -16.40
CA SER A 131 0.97 -3.62 -17.27
C SER A 131 2.05 -3.86 -18.33
N ASN A 132 2.55 -2.81 -18.96
CA ASN A 132 3.56 -2.99 -19.99
C ASN A 132 4.92 -3.51 -19.50
N VAL A 133 5.31 -3.16 -18.26
CA VAL A 133 6.62 -3.48 -17.66
C VAL A 133 6.66 -4.87 -17.00
N THR A 134 5.57 -5.34 -16.41
CA THR A 134 5.53 -6.64 -15.71
C THR A 134 4.48 -7.54 -16.35
N ASP A 135 4.91 -8.61 -17.05
CA ASP A 135 4.04 -9.42 -17.91
C ASP A 135 2.81 -10.00 -17.17
N SER A 136 2.95 -10.40 -15.89
CA SER A 136 1.84 -10.90 -15.07
C SER A 136 0.89 -9.80 -14.58
N ALA A 137 1.39 -8.59 -14.33
CA ALA A 137 0.59 -7.47 -13.81
C ALA A 137 -0.48 -6.98 -14.81
N ARG A 138 -0.34 -7.33 -16.11
CA ARG A 138 -1.38 -7.11 -17.14
C ARG A 138 -2.65 -7.93 -16.91
N TYR A 139 -2.50 -9.08 -16.26
CA TYR A 139 -3.51 -10.13 -16.23
C TYR A 139 -4.09 -10.35 -14.84
N TYR A 140 -3.34 -10.03 -13.79
CA TYR A 140 -3.68 -10.37 -12.42
C TYR A 140 -3.49 -9.17 -11.50
N PRO A 141 -4.37 -9.00 -10.49
CA PRO A 141 -4.22 -7.93 -9.53
C PRO A 141 -2.99 -8.09 -8.64
N GLN A 142 -2.57 -6.98 -8.04
CA GLN A 142 -1.41 -6.90 -7.15
C GLN A 142 -1.78 -6.19 -5.87
N ILE A 143 -1.15 -6.61 -4.77
CA ILE A 143 -1.21 -5.90 -3.50
C ILE A 143 -0.31 -4.67 -3.61
N GLU A 144 -0.87 -3.49 -3.37
CA GLU A 144 -0.11 -2.23 -3.36
C GLU A 144 0.45 -1.94 -1.98
N SER A 145 -0.36 -2.19 -0.94
CA SER A 145 0.09 -2.13 0.45
C SER A 145 -0.86 -2.85 1.39
N VAL A 146 -0.30 -3.36 2.49
CA VAL A 146 -1.05 -3.76 3.67
C VAL A 146 -0.34 -3.17 4.88
N THR A 147 -1.11 -2.50 5.75
CA THR A 147 -0.63 -1.94 7.02
C THR A 147 -1.45 -2.51 8.17
N ASP A 148 -0.82 -3.03 9.20
CA ASP A 148 -1.53 -3.51 10.39
C ASP A 148 -1.91 -2.36 11.36
N SER A 149 -2.74 -2.65 12.36
CA SER A 149 -3.21 -1.69 13.35
C SER A 149 -2.09 -1.14 14.26
N PHE A 150 -0.90 -1.74 14.23
CA PHE A 150 0.29 -1.25 14.92
C PHE A 150 1.15 -0.37 14.02
N GLY A 151 0.82 -0.22 12.73
CA GLY A 151 1.55 0.59 11.76
C GLY A 151 2.60 -0.18 10.96
N TRP A 152 2.72 -1.50 11.13
CA TRP A 152 3.64 -2.29 10.33
C TRP A 152 3.17 -2.42 8.89
N ARG A 153 4.03 -2.01 7.96
CA ARG A 153 3.80 -2.11 6.52
C ARG A 153 4.84 -3.04 5.90
N MET A 154 4.39 -4.05 5.15
CA MET A 154 5.31 -4.95 4.48
C MET A 154 5.96 -4.27 3.25
N PRO A 155 7.30 -4.33 3.09
CA PRO A 155 7.99 -3.82 1.92
C PRO A 155 7.56 -4.56 0.65
N LYS A 156 7.48 -3.83 -0.48
CA LYS A 156 7.17 -4.43 -1.79
C LYS A 156 8.19 -5.49 -2.18
N GLY A 157 7.70 -6.64 -2.65
CA GLY A 157 8.54 -7.73 -3.17
C GLY A 157 9.06 -8.72 -2.10
N ALA A 158 8.72 -8.52 -0.82
CA ALA A 158 9.14 -9.43 0.26
C ALA A 158 8.55 -10.85 0.11
N ALA A 159 7.37 -11.00 -0.49
CA ALA A 159 6.74 -12.30 -0.74
C ALA A 159 7.45 -13.17 -1.81
N HIS A 160 8.31 -12.58 -2.64
CA HIS A 160 8.94 -13.27 -3.79
C HIS A 160 10.46 -13.44 -3.68
N GLN A 161 11.12 -12.88 -2.66
CA GLN A 161 12.52 -13.18 -2.42
C GLN A 161 12.65 -14.61 -1.89
N LYS A 162 13.67 -15.35 -2.35
CA LYS A 162 14.06 -16.63 -1.72
C LYS A 162 14.48 -16.35 -0.28
N ILE A 163 13.54 -16.47 0.64
CA ILE A 163 13.72 -16.09 2.04
C ILE A 163 14.68 -17.07 2.71
N SER A 164 15.73 -16.51 3.31
CA SER A 164 16.68 -17.25 4.14
C SER A 164 16.34 -17.01 5.61
N GLY A 165 15.34 -17.74 6.13
CA GLY A 165 15.06 -17.84 7.57
C GLY A 165 13.71 -17.28 8.05
N PRO A 166 13.18 -17.80 9.18
CA PRO A 166 11.84 -17.48 9.71
C PRO A 166 11.69 -16.08 10.33
N ASP A 167 12.80 -15.38 10.62
CA ASP A 167 12.76 -14.11 11.37
C ASP A 167 12.51 -12.86 10.49
N GLN A 168 12.55 -12.98 9.15
CA GLN A 168 12.48 -11.81 8.25
C GLN A 168 11.06 -11.26 8.02
N PHE A 169 10.01 -12.01 8.38
CA PHE A 169 8.61 -11.55 8.35
C PHE A 169 8.04 -11.29 9.73
N ARG A 170 8.90 -11.32 10.75
CA ARG A 170 8.48 -11.19 12.14
C ARG A 170 8.15 -9.73 12.40
N VAL A 171 6.89 -9.49 12.68
CA VAL A 171 6.41 -8.23 13.22
C VAL A 171 6.98 -8.12 14.63
N GLY A 172 7.69 -7.04 14.94
CA GLY A 172 8.36 -6.86 16.24
C GLY A 172 7.40 -6.79 17.44
N THR A 173 6.11 -6.68 17.17
CA THR A 173 5.03 -6.61 18.17
C THR A 173 4.64 -8.02 18.64
N ARG A 174 4.68 -8.25 19.96
CA ARG A 174 4.05 -9.42 20.59
C ARG A 174 2.59 -9.11 20.91
N LEU A 175 1.71 -10.08 20.67
CA LEU A 175 0.28 -9.97 20.89
C LEU A 175 -0.15 -10.72 22.15
N GLU A 176 -1.27 -10.31 22.71
CA GLU A 176 -1.96 -11.00 23.80
C GLU A 176 -3.23 -11.69 23.29
N VAL A 177 -3.62 -12.80 23.92
CA VAL A 177 -4.92 -13.42 23.66
C VAL A 177 -6.05 -12.41 23.92
N GLY A 178 -7.03 -12.38 23.01
CA GLY A 178 -8.15 -11.45 23.07
C GLY A 178 -7.90 -10.11 22.39
N GLN A 179 -6.67 -9.84 21.92
CA GLN A 179 -6.43 -8.66 21.08
C GLN A 179 -7.02 -8.81 19.68
N THR A 180 -7.37 -7.67 19.08
CA THR A 180 -7.82 -7.57 17.70
C THR A 180 -6.76 -6.86 16.88
N VAL A 181 -6.30 -7.50 15.80
CA VAL A 181 -5.41 -6.88 14.82
C VAL A 181 -6.23 -6.53 13.58
N GLN A 182 -6.10 -5.29 13.09
CA GLN A 182 -6.74 -4.85 11.85
C GLN A 182 -5.70 -4.65 10.77
N PHE A 183 -6.08 -4.87 9.51
CA PHE A 183 -5.22 -4.70 8.35
C PHE A 183 -5.91 -3.82 7.31
N ASP A 184 -5.34 -2.64 7.09
CA ASP A 184 -5.72 -1.72 6.02
C ASP A 184 -5.03 -2.16 4.72
N CYS A 185 -5.82 -2.68 3.79
CA CYS A 185 -5.36 -3.30 2.56
C CYS A 185 -5.67 -2.40 1.36
N ARG A 186 -4.71 -2.30 0.43
CA ARG A 186 -4.88 -1.64 -0.87
C ARG A 186 -4.32 -2.49 -1.98
N GLY A 187 -5.08 -2.58 -3.07
CA GLY A 187 -4.77 -3.46 -4.17
C GLY A 187 -5.32 -2.92 -5.47
N TRP A 188 -4.78 -3.46 -6.55
CA TRP A 188 -4.99 -2.92 -7.88
C TRP A 188 -5.17 -4.04 -8.89
N ASP A 189 -6.07 -3.85 -9.85
CA ASP A 189 -6.22 -4.72 -11.01
C ASP A 189 -6.12 -3.91 -12.31
N ALA A 190 -5.27 -4.34 -13.23
CA ALA A 190 -5.14 -3.71 -14.55
C ALA A 190 -6.44 -3.70 -15.36
N ARG A 191 -7.36 -4.62 -15.03
CA ARG A 191 -8.63 -4.83 -15.74
C ARG A 191 -9.84 -4.29 -14.99
N ASP A 192 -9.61 -3.57 -13.89
CA ASP A 192 -10.64 -2.95 -13.06
C ASP A 192 -11.75 -3.92 -12.63
N ARG A 193 -11.41 -5.20 -12.41
CA ARG A 193 -12.34 -6.19 -11.86
C ARG A 193 -12.47 -5.96 -10.36
N THR A 194 -13.62 -6.34 -9.81
CA THR A 194 -13.84 -6.40 -8.37
C THR A 194 -12.74 -7.24 -7.71
N LEU A 195 -12.15 -6.69 -6.65
CA LEU A 195 -11.13 -7.33 -5.84
C LEU A 195 -11.75 -7.93 -4.58
N TYR A 196 -11.33 -9.13 -4.25
CA TYR A 196 -11.70 -9.87 -3.04
C TYR A 196 -10.45 -10.10 -2.20
N TRP A 197 -10.52 -9.71 -0.94
CA TRP A 197 -9.48 -9.86 0.04
C TRP A 197 -9.82 -10.99 1.00
N ARG A 198 -8.82 -11.80 1.35
CA ARG A 198 -8.98 -12.88 2.32
C ARG A 198 -7.82 -12.89 3.31
N LEU A 199 -8.16 -12.96 4.58
CA LEU A 199 -7.22 -13.12 5.68
C LEU A 199 -7.28 -14.57 6.16
N PHE A 200 -6.16 -15.26 6.17
CA PHE A 200 -6.05 -16.63 6.66
C PHE A 200 -5.07 -16.73 7.81
N ARG A 201 -5.41 -17.58 8.78
CA ARG A 201 -4.48 -18.04 9.81
C ARG A 201 -3.92 -19.40 9.40
N MET A 202 -2.61 -19.55 9.45
CA MET A 202 -1.92 -20.82 9.22
C MET A 202 -1.53 -21.46 10.55
N PRO A 203 -1.85 -22.74 10.77
CA PRO A 203 -1.35 -23.45 11.94
C PRO A 203 0.17 -23.62 11.83
N THR A 204 0.88 -23.35 12.92
CA THR A 204 2.32 -23.55 12.96
C THR A 204 2.68 -25.00 13.19
N TYR A 205 3.23 -25.59 12.13
CA TYR A 205 4.01 -26.80 12.17
C TYR A 205 3.25 -28.05 12.69
N ARG A 206 2.24 -28.51 11.93
CA ARG A 206 1.81 -29.94 11.90
C ARG A 206 0.80 -30.19 10.77
N ALA A 207 1.21 -31.00 9.79
CA ALA A 207 0.48 -31.93 8.89
C ALA A 207 -0.90 -31.59 8.28
N THR A 208 -1.55 -30.47 8.64
CA THR A 208 -2.81 -30.02 8.08
C THR A 208 -2.58 -28.66 7.42
N THR A 209 -2.54 -28.67 6.09
CA THR A 209 -2.40 -27.49 5.22
C THR A 209 -3.66 -26.62 5.18
N GLN A 210 -4.60 -26.78 6.11
CA GLN A 210 -5.85 -26.03 6.10
C GLN A 210 -5.65 -24.62 6.67
N LYS A 211 -5.53 -23.67 5.75
CA LYS A 211 -5.74 -22.24 6.00
C LYS A 211 -7.13 -22.05 6.63
N ARG A 212 -7.21 -21.38 7.78
CA ARG A 212 -8.49 -20.95 8.36
C ARG A 212 -8.80 -19.53 7.90
N LEU A 213 -9.90 -19.33 7.18
CA LEU A 213 -10.36 -17.99 6.80
C LEU A 213 -10.82 -17.25 8.07
N MET A 214 -10.21 -16.10 8.33
CA MET A 214 -10.48 -15.26 9.49
C MET A 214 -11.37 -14.06 9.13
N SER A 215 -11.13 -13.45 7.97
CA SER A 215 -11.83 -12.26 7.50
C SER A 215 -11.79 -12.18 5.98
N SER A 216 -12.79 -11.54 5.38
CA SER A 216 -12.81 -11.22 3.96
C SER A 216 -13.48 -9.88 3.71
N ALA A 217 -13.10 -9.21 2.64
CA ALA A 217 -13.66 -7.93 2.23
C ALA A 217 -13.58 -7.76 0.71
N GLU A 218 -14.32 -6.79 0.17
CA GLU A 218 -14.35 -6.48 -1.26
C GLU A 218 -13.94 -5.03 -1.50
N GLY A 219 -13.29 -4.78 -2.64
CA GLY A 219 -12.93 -3.44 -3.08
C GLY A 219 -11.42 -3.22 -3.26
N THR A 220 -11.08 -2.09 -3.86
CA THR A 220 -9.68 -1.64 -4.04
C THR A 220 -9.01 -1.27 -2.72
N GLU A 221 -9.82 -0.88 -1.74
CA GLU A 221 -9.43 -0.71 -0.34
C GLU A 221 -10.28 -1.66 0.52
N ALA A 222 -9.68 -2.28 1.54
CA ALA A 222 -10.35 -3.24 2.39
C ALA A 222 -9.79 -3.22 3.82
N LEU A 223 -10.66 -3.46 4.80
CA LEU A 223 -10.28 -3.66 6.20
C LEU A 223 -10.49 -5.12 6.57
N LEU A 224 -9.41 -5.82 6.94
CA LEU A 224 -9.47 -7.19 7.43
C LEU A 224 -9.20 -7.24 8.92
N THR A 225 -9.83 -8.16 9.65
CA THR A 225 -9.69 -8.26 11.11
C THR A 225 -9.30 -9.66 11.56
N TRP A 226 -8.36 -9.76 12.50
CA TRP A 226 -8.01 -10.99 13.19
C TRP A 226 -8.19 -10.84 14.69
N GLN A 227 -9.04 -11.69 15.28
CA GLN A 227 -9.14 -11.86 16.73
C GLN A 227 -8.13 -12.92 17.18
N VAL A 228 -7.19 -12.53 18.05
CA VAL A 228 -6.20 -13.44 18.63
C VAL A 228 -6.86 -14.32 19.68
N THR A 229 -6.67 -15.63 19.54
CA THR A 229 -7.29 -16.65 20.41
C THR A 229 -6.23 -17.51 21.09
N ASP A 230 -6.65 -18.35 22.06
CA ASP A 230 -5.76 -19.30 22.74
C ASP A 230 -5.02 -20.23 21.75
N GLU A 231 -5.65 -20.56 20.62
CA GLU A 231 -5.05 -21.39 19.58
C GLU A 231 -3.85 -20.72 18.89
N ASP A 232 -3.74 -19.39 19.00
CA ASP A 232 -2.71 -18.59 18.36
C ASP A 232 -1.45 -18.42 19.22
N VAL A 233 -1.49 -18.84 20.50
CA VAL A 233 -0.36 -18.78 21.44
C VAL A 233 0.87 -19.50 20.88
N GLY A 234 1.99 -18.78 20.82
CA GLY A 234 3.25 -19.33 20.33
C GLY A 234 4.17 -18.28 19.69
N GLU A 235 5.38 -18.69 19.33
CA GLU A 235 6.40 -17.80 18.76
C GLU A 235 6.20 -17.49 17.28
N TYR A 236 5.34 -18.25 16.60
CA TYR A 236 5.09 -18.14 15.18
C TYR A 236 3.58 -18.23 14.94
N GLY A 237 2.93 -17.10 14.75
CA GLY A 237 1.55 -16.95 14.30
C GLY A 237 1.56 -16.37 12.90
N HIS A 238 1.36 -17.21 11.89
CA HIS A 238 1.41 -16.80 10.49
C HIS A 238 0.02 -16.36 10.00
N VAL A 239 -0.04 -15.13 9.53
CA VAL A 239 -1.24 -14.52 8.95
C VAL A 239 -0.98 -14.24 7.48
N TYR A 240 -1.76 -14.87 6.61
CA TYR A 240 -1.70 -14.72 5.16
C TYR A 240 -2.81 -13.80 4.69
N ILE A 241 -2.47 -12.81 3.88
CA ILE A 241 -3.43 -11.94 3.20
C ILE A 241 -3.31 -12.21 1.71
N GLU A 242 -4.43 -12.57 1.09
CA GLU A 242 -4.51 -12.82 -0.34
C GLU A 242 -5.45 -11.82 -1.00
N ILE A 243 -5.10 -11.44 -2.22
CA ILE A 243 -5.99 -10.72 -3.13
C ILE A 243 -6.37 -11.61 -4.31
N ILE A 244 -7.61 -11.48 -4.75
CA ILE A 244 -8.18 -12.19 -5.90
C ILE A 244 -9.02 -11.21 -6.70
N SER A 245 -9.02 -11.34 -8.01
CA SER A 245 -10.00 -10.68 -8.88
C SER A 245 -11.25 -11.53 -9.10
N ALA A 246 -12.35 -10.91 -9.52
CA ALA A 246 -13.55 -11.61 -10.03
C ALA A 246 -13.32 -12.43 -11.32
N GLY A 247 -12.06 -12.54 -11.79
CA GLY A 247 -11.71 -13.27 -13.00
C GLY A 247 -11.75 -14.79 -12.84
N LYS A 248 -11.85 -15.51 -13.96
CA LYS A 248 -11.84 -16.99 -13.99
C LYS A 248 -10.45 -17.60 -13.72
N PHE A 249 -9.39 -16.89 -14.09
CA PHE A 249 -8.02 -17.38 -14.02
C PHE A 249 -7.25 -16.53 -13.03
N HIS A 250 -6.39 -17.20 -12.23
CA HIS A 250 -5.59 -16.56 -11.20
C HIS A 250 -4.11 -16.88 -11.35
N LEU A 251 -3.23 -15.94 -10.98
CA LEU A 251 -1.78 -16.08 -11.13
C LEU A 251 -1.24 -17.34 -10.44
N HIS A 252 -1.74 -17.62 -9.23
CA HIS A 252 -1.33 -18.75 -8.40
C HIS A 252 -2.39 -19.85 -8.32
N LYS A 253 -3.29 -19.93 -9.33
CA LYS A 253 -4.45 -20.85 -9.43
C LYS A 253 -5.64 -20.50 -8.52
N ASP A 254 -5.41 -20.18 -7.24
CA ASP A 254 -6.46 -19.91 -6.24
C ASP A 254 -6.42 -18.49 -5.64
N TYR A 255 -5.38 -17.71 -5.95
CA TYR A 255 -5.22 -16.30 -5.64
C TYR A 255 -4.31 -15.62 -6.66
N ASP A 256 -4.28 -14.29 -6.64
CA ASP A 256 -3.55 -13.48 -7.61
C ASP A 256 -2.27 -12.86 -7.04
N ASP A 257 -2.29 -12.46 -5.76
CA ASP A 257 -1.11 -11.98 -5.04
C ASP A 257 -1.31 -12.21 -3.52
N HIS A 258 -0.23 -12.23 -2.72
CA HIS A 258 -0.30 -12.48 -1.29
C HIS A 258 0.81 -11.82 -0.46
N LEU A 259 0.55 -11.62 0.83
CA LEU A 259 1.51 -11.20 1.84
C LEU A 259 1.43 -12.09 3.08
N LEU A 260 2.54 -12.20 3.81
CA LEU A 260 2.66 -12.94 5.06
C LEU A 260 3.14 -12.01 6.17
N PHE A 261 2.38 -11.95 7.26
CA PHE A 261 2.80 -11.37 8.54
C PHE A 261 3.05 -12.50 9.54
N THR A 262 4.11 -12.38 10.33
CA THR A 262 4.40 -13.33 11.42
C THR A 262 4.39 -12.60 12.76
N TYR A 263 3.49 -12.99 13.66
CA TYR A 263 3.38 -12.45 15.01
C TYR A 263 3.84 -13.49 16.03
N ALA A 264 4.23 -13.06 17.21
CA ALA A 264 4.34 -13.93 18.38
C ALA A 264 3.22 -13.58 19.36
N VAL A 265 2.59 -14.59 19.94
CA VAL A 265 1.43 -14.46 20.84
C VAL A 265 1.80 -15.03 22.20
N ASN A 266 1.64 -14.22 23.24
CA ASN A 266 1.89 -14.61 24.62
C ASN A 266 0.81 -15.56 25.14
N PRO A 267 1.17 -16.52 26.01
CA PRO A 267 0.18 -17.28 26.75
C PRO A 267 -0.59 -16.35 27.70
N PRO A 268 -1.90 -16.58 27.94
CA PRO A 268 -2.67 -15.82 28.91
C PRO A 268 -2.07 -15.97 30.32
N LEU A 269 -2.27 -14.96 31.17
CA LEU A 269 -1.90 -15.05 32.58
C LEU A 269 -2.84 -16.05 33.27
N ASP A 270 -2.26 -17.02 33.98
CA ASP A 270 -2.98 -17.99 34.83
C ASP A 270 -3.78 -17.32 35.97
#